data_AF-A0A2V9Z966-F1
#
_entry.id   AF-A0A2V9Z966-F1
#
_cell.length_a   1.000
_cell.length_b   1.000
_cell.length_c   1.000
_cell.angle_alpha   90.00
_cell.angle_beta   90.00
_cell.angle_gamma   90.00
#
_symmetry.space_group_name_H-M   'P 1'
#
loop_
_entity.id
_entity.type
_entity.pdbx_description
1 polymer ?
#
loop_
_entity_poly.entity_id
_entity_poly.type
_entity_poly.pdbx_seq_one_letter_code
_entity_poly.pdbx_strand_id
1 'polypeptide(L)'
;METLWFMIVALMITAYVVLDGFDLGAGIIYLVAAKSDTERAMVLRAIGPVWDGNEVWLVAAGGTLYFAFPQLYASSFSGFYLPLMMVLWLLMLRAIGIEFRAHIPAPVWKSLFDGVFFVASALLAIFFGAALGNVIRGV
;
A
#
# COMPACT_ATOMS: atom_id res chain seq x y z
N MET A 1 -17.09 -25.44 1.50
CA MET A 1 -16.03 -24.85 0.66
C MET A 1 -15.77 -23.38 0.96
N GLU A 2 -16.79 -22.61 1.37
CA GLU A 2 -16.62 -21.18 1.74
C GLU A 2 -15.53 -20.93 2.79
N THR A 3 -15.45 -21.78 3.83
CA THR A 3 -14.39 -21.67 4.85
C THR A 3 -12.99 -21.78 4.27
N LEU A 4 -12.78 -22.63 3.26
CA LEU A 4 -11.47 -22.75 2.59
C LEU A 4 -11.13 -21.46 1.84
N TRP A 5 -12.08 -20.92 1.07
CA TRP A 5 -11.89 -19.65 0.37
C TRP A 5 -11.66 -18.48 1.32
N PHE A 6 -12.36 -18.46 2.44
CA PHE A 6 -12.14 -17.47 3.50
C PHE A 6 -10.72 -17.56 4.05
N MET A 7 -10.22 -18.77 4.36
CA MET A 7 -8.84 -18.97 4.82
C MET A 7 -7.81 -18.51 3.78
N ILE A 8 -8.07 -18.75 2.48
CA ILE A 8 -7.18 -18.29 1.39
C ILE A 8 -7.15 -16.76 1.33
N VAL A 9 -8.30 -16.10 1.34
CA VAL A 9 -8.38 -14.63 1.33
C VAL A 9 -7.71 -14.03 2.57
N ALA A 10 -7.97 -14.60 3.75
CA ALA A 10 -7.35 -14.16 5.00
C ALA A 10 -5.81 -14.31 4.95
N LEU A 11 -5.31 -15.41 4.39
CA LEU A 11 -3.88 -15.62 4.17
C LEU A 11 -3.30 -14.57 3.21
N MET A 12 -3.98 -14.28 2.09
CA MET A 12 -3.52 -13.29 1.12
C MET A 12 -3.46 -11.87 1.72
N ILE A 13 -4.50 -11.47 2.45
CA ILE A 13 -4.52 -10.17 3.15
C ILE A 13 -3.43 -10.14 4.23
N THR A 14 -3.23 -11.22 4.97
CA THR A 14 -2.16 -11.31 5.97
C THR A 14 -0.78 -11.20 5.33
N ALA A 15 -0.55 -11.90 4.22
CA ALA A 15 0.68 -11.81 3.45
C ALA A 15 0.92 -10.38 2.95
N TYR A 16 -0.11 -9.72 2.42
CA TYR A 16 -0.03 -8.31 2.04
C TYR A 16 0.36 -7.42 3.24
N VAL A 17 -0.32 -7.55 4.38
CA VAL A 17 -0.02 -6.73 5.58
C VAL A 17 1.40 -6.95 6.10
N VAL A 18 1.91 -8.19 6.06
CA VAL A 18 3.27 -8.49 6.53
C VAL A 18 4.32 -8.01 5.54
N LEU A 19 4.12 -8.27 4.24
CA LEU A 19 5.09 -7.96 3.19
C LEU A 19 5.04 -6.47 2.82
N ASP A 20 3.90 -5.95 2.41
CA ASP A 20 3.77 -4.53 2.07
C ASP A 20 3.84 -3.62 3.31
N GLY A 21 3.59 -4.18 4.51
CA GLY A 21 3.68 -3.44 5.77
C GLY A 21 5.08 -2.89 6.07
N PHE A 22 6.15 -3.61 5.73
CA PHE A 22 7.51 -3.08 5.90
C PHE A 22 7.84 -2.02 4.83
N ASP A 23 7.29 -2.13 3.61
CA ASP A 23 7.46 -1.12 2.56
C ASP A 23 6.79 0.20 2.97
N LEU A 24 5.55 0.12 3.44
CA LEU A 24 4.82 1.26 4.00
C LEU A 24 5.56 1.84 5.22
N GLY A 25 6.05 0.98 6.10
CA GLY A 25 6.86 1.37 7.26
C GLY A 25 8.13 2.13 6.86
N ALA A 26 8.86 1.62 5.88
CA ALA A 26 10.06 2.25 5.31
C ALA A 26 9.73 3.63 4.72
N GLY A 27 8.60 3.77 4.03
CA GLY A 27 8.09 5.04 3.52
C GLY A 27 7.71 6.04 4.62
N ILE A 28 7.09 5.59 5.70
CA ILE A 28 6.70 6.45 6.82
C ILE A 28 7.91 6.98 7.57
N ILE A 29 8.91 6.15 7.84
CA ILE A 29 10.11 6.61 8.56
C ILE A 29 11.10 7.32 7.63
N TYR A 30 10.91 7.25 6.32
CA TYR A 30 11.83 7.67 5.27
C TYR A 30 12.46 9.05 5.50
N LEU A 31 11.63 10.08 5.73
CA LEU A 31 12.10 11.47 5.90
C LEU A 31 12.71 11.75 7.29
N VAL A 32 12.35 10.94 8.29
CA VAL A 32 12.77 11.13 9.69
C VAL A 32 14.06 10.35 9.99
N ALA A 33 14.19 9.15 9.44
CA ALA A 33 15.31 8.25 9.66
C ALA A 33 16.50 8.55 8.73
N ALA A 34 16.25 8.94 7.46
CA ALA A 34 17.31 9.20 6.48
C ALA A 34 17.54 10.71 6.29
N LYS A 35 18.68 11.19 6.79
CA LYS A 35 19.06 12.62 6.79
C LYS A 35 19.88 13.02 5.57
N SER A 36 20.53 12.06 4.92
CA SER A 36 21.32 12.26 3.70
C SER A 36 20.69 11.60 2.47
N ASP A 37 21.03 12.09 1.27
CA ASP A 37 20.58 11.48 0.00
C ASP A 37 21.06 10.02 -0.14
N THR A 38 22.22 9.70 0.42
CA THR A 38 22.79 8.35 0.43
C THR A 38 21.99 7.41 1.33
N GLU A 39 21.60 7.84 2.53
CA GLU A 39 20.73 7.06 3.41
C GLU A 39 19.35 6.87 2.79
N ARG A 40 18.79 7.90 2.17
CA ARG A 40 17.50 7.84 1.46
C ARG A 40 17.52 6.84 0.32
N ALA A 41 18.58 6.88 -0.50
CA ALA A 41 18.78 5.90 -1.55
C ALA A 41 18.94 4.46 -1.00
N MET A 42 19.53 4.30 0.19
CA MET A 42 19.67 2.99 0.84
C MET A 42 18.31 2.42 1.25
N VAL A 43 17.42 3.25 1.83
CA VAL A 43 16.05 2.82 2.17
C VAL A 43 15.30 2.35 0.92
N LEU A 44 15.34 3.12 -0.17
CA LEU A 44 14.68 2.75 -1.42
C LEU A 44 15.26 1.47 -2.04
N ARG A 45 16.58 1.27 -1.96
CA ARG A 45 17.23 0.04 -2.44
C ARG A 45 16.85 -1.19 -1.62
N ALA A 46 16.52 -1.02 -0.34
CA ALA A 46 16.10 -2.14 0.52
C ALA A 46 14.73 -2.70 0.10
N ILE A 47 13.81 -1.84 -0.34
CA ILE A 47 12.45 -2.22 -0.77
C ILE A 47 12.34 -2.46 -2.28
N GLY A 48 13.21 -1.82 -3.08
CA GLY A 48 13.17 -1.80 -4.53
C GLY A 48 12.95 -3.16 -5.23
N PRO A 49 13.61 -4.25 -4.82
CA PRO A 49 13.43 -5.55 -5.47
C PRO A 49 12.11 -6.27 -5.19
N VAL A 50 11.33 -5.83 -4.19
CA VAL A 50 10.22 -6.62 -3.62
C VAL A 50 8.89 -5.87 -3.56
N TRP A 51 8.88 -4.53 -3.48
CA TRP A 51 7.66 -3.75 -3.24
C TRP A 51 6.56 -4.01 -4.28
N ASP A 52 6.91 -4.07 -5.57
CA ASP A 52 5.95 -4.32 -6.65
C ASP A 52 5.34 -5.74 -6.53
N GLY A 53 6.16 -6.72 -6.15
CA GLY A 53 5.70 -8.07 -5.86
C GLY A 53 4.80 -8.16 -4.62
N ASN A 54 5.01 -7.30 -3.63
CA ASN A 54 4.20 -7.29 -2.41
C ASN A 54 2.78 -6.78 -2.68
N GLU A 55 2.60 -5.82 -3.60
CA GLU A 55 1.28 -5.31 -4.01
C GLU A 55 0.41 -6.39 -4.69
N VAL A 56 1.02 -7.39 -5.33
CA VAL A 56 0.29 -8.49 -6.00
C VAL A 56 -0.62 -9.24 -5.03
N TRP A 57 -0.24 -9.35 -3.75
CA TRP A 57 -1.07 -10.00 -2.74
C TRP A 57 -2.40 -9.28 -2.52
N LEU A 58 -2.40 -7.94 -2.58
CA LEU A 58 -3.63 -7.15 -2.47
C LEU A 58 -4.53 -7.36 -3.69
N VAL A 59 -3.94 -7.33 -4.90
CA VAL A 59 -4.67 -7.56 -6.16
C VAL A 59 -5.28 -8.96 -6.18
N ALA A 60 -4.50 -9.97 -5.78
CA ALA A 60 -4.95 -11.35 -5.72
C ALA A 60 -6.05 -11.57 -4.67
N ALA A 61 -5.97 -10.92 -3.51
CA ALA A 61 -7.04 -10.92 -2.52
C ALA A 61 -8.34 -10.30 -3.07
N GLY A 62 -8.23 -9.16 -3.78
CA GLY A 62 -9.37 -8.52 -4.46
C GLY A 62 -10.02 -9.41 -5.51
N GLY A 63 -9.22 -10.05 -6.37
CA GLY A 63 -9.71 -11.00 -7.37
C GLY A 63 -10.36 -12.25 -6.76
N THR A 64 -9.79 -12.77 -5.68
CA THR A 64 -10.35 -13.91 -4.95
C THR A 64 -11.66 -13.55 -4.26
N LEU A 65 -11.77 -12.35 -3.67
CA LEU A 65 -13.02 -11.83 -3.13
C LEU A 65 -14.11 -11.71 -4.20
N TYR A 66 -13.77 -11.19 -5.39
CA TYR A 66 -14.71 -11.11 -6.50
C TYR A 66 -15.23 -12.50 -6.93
N PHE A 67 -14.33 -13.49 -7.01
CA PHE A 67 -14.68 -14.85 -7.42
C PHE A 67 -15.47 -15.64 -6.35
N ALA A 68 -14.97 -15.66 -5.12
CA ALA A 68 -15.49 -16.51 -4.05
C ALA A 68 -16.60 -15.84 -3.21
N PHE A 69 -16.59 -14.51 -3.10
CA PHE A 69 -17.51 -13.73 -2.26
C PHE A 69 -18.03 -12.47 -2.97
N PRO A 70 -18.74 -12.61 -4.11
CA PRO A 70 -19.11 -11.48 -4.96
C PRO A 70 -19.96 -10.42 -4.26
N GLN A 71 -20.83 -10.81 -3.33
CA GLN A 71 -21.65 -9.88 -2.57
C GLN A 71 -20.81 -9.06 -1.56
N LEU A 72 -19.82 -9.68 -0.91
CA LEU A 72 -18.89 -8.98 -0.03
C LEU A 72 -18.02 -8.00 -0.83
N TYR A 73 -17.54 -8.42 -2.00
CA TYR A 73 -16.79 -7.55 -2.90
C TYR A 73 -17.64 -6.34 -3.33
N ALA A 74 -18.85 -6.57 -3.85
CA ALA A 74 -19.71 -5.51 -4.34
C ALA A 74 -20.09 -4.50 -3.24
N SER A 75 -20.50 -4.98 -2.06
CA SER A 75 -20.88 -4.13 -0.93
C SER A 75 -19.69 -3.35 -0.36
N SER A 76 -18.51 -3.97 -0.24
CA SER A 76 -17.30 -3.29 0.25
C SER A 76 -16.84 -2.21 -0.72
N PHE A 77 -16.75 -2.51 -2.03
CA PHE A 77 -16.27 -1.56 -3.03
C PHE A 77 -17.25 -0.41 -3.31
N SER A 78 -18.55 -0.65 -3.18
CA SER A 78 -19.56 0.41 -3.30
C SER A 78 -19.71 1.26 -2.03
N GLY A 79 -19.74 0.62 -0.86
CA GLY A 79 -19.85 1.30 0.43
C GLY A 79 -18.62 2.13 0.79
N PHE A 80 -17.43 1.65 0.44
CA PHE A 80 -16.16 2.36 0.61
C PHE A 80 -15.63 2.99 -0.68
N TYR A 81 -16.51 3.39 -1.60
CA TYR A 81 -16.10 3.93 -2.90
C TYR A 81 -15.03 5.02 -2.79
N LEU A 82 -15.31 6.09 -2.04
CA LEU A 82 -14.39 7.22 -1.93
C LEU A 82 -13.08 6.84 -1.18
N PRO A 83 -13.12 6.14 -0.01
CA PRO A 83 -11.93 5.62 0.63
C PRO A 83 -11.05 4.74 -0.26
N LEU A 84 -11.65 3.80 -1.01
CA LEU A 84 -10.89 2.89 -1.88
C LEU A 84 -10.32 3.61 -3.10
N MET A 85 -11.01 4.62 -3.62
CA MET A 85 -10.44 5.50 -4.65
C MET A 85 -9.23 6.25 -4.11
N MET A 86 -9.28 6.75 -2.87
CA MET A 86 -8.11 7.39 -2.24
C MET A 86 -6.96 6.39 -2.07
N VAL A 87 -7.22 5.16 -1.60
CA VAL A 87 -6.20 4.11 -1.52
C VAL A 87 -5.54 3.85 -2.88
N LEU A 88 -6.32 3.75 -3.95
CA LEU A 88 -5.80 3.55 -5.30
C LEU A 88 -4.86 4.69 -5.73
N TRP A 89 -5.27 5.95 -5.52
CA TRP A 89 -4.41 7.10 -5.82
C TRP A 89 -3.13 7.08 -4.99
N LEU A 90 -3.20 6.72 -3.71
CA LEU A 90 -2.02 6.66 -2.85
C LEU A 90 -1.06 5.53 -3.25
N LEU A 91 -1.56 4.36 -3.66
CA LEU A 91 -0.73 3.28 -4.19
C LEU A 91 0.02 3.73 -5.46
N MET A 92 -0.68 4.38 -6.39
CA MET A 92 -0.03 4.94 -7.59
C MET A 92 1.03 6.00 -7.23
N LEU A 93 0.71 6.92 -6.32
CA LEU A 93 1.65 7.95 -5.88
C LEU A 93 2.88 7.34 -5.20
N ARG A 94 2.73 6.25 -4.44
CA ARG A 94 3.84 5.52 -3.83
C ARG A 94 4.76 4.94 -4.90
N ALA A 95 4.21 4.20 -5.86
CA ALA A 95 4.96 3.62 -6.97
C ALA A 95 5.74 4.68 -7.76
N ILE A 96 5.07 5.78 -8.11
CA ILE A 96 5.70 6.92 -8.80
C ILE A 96 6.80 7.54 -7.92
N GLY A 97 6.58 7.67 -6.61
CA GLY A 97 7.56 8.16 -5.63
C GLY A 97 8.86 7.38 -5.63
N ILE A 98 8.78 6.04 -5.72
CA ILE A 98 9.95 5.16 -5.74
C ILE A 98 10.68 5.27 -7.08
N GLU A 99 9.97 5.05 -8.19
CA GLU A 99 10.57 4.96 -9.52
C GLU A 99 11.07 6.32 -10.03
N PHE A 100 10.24 7.36 -9.94
CA PHE A 100 10.53 8.63 -10.63
C PHE A 100 11.61 9.43 -9.91
N ARG A 101 11.84 9.20 -8.62
CA ARG A 101 12.88 9.89 -7.85
C ARG A 101 14.25 9.86 -8.51
N ALA A 102 14.64 8.72 -9.09
CA ALA A 102 15.97 8.52 -9.67
C ALA A 102 16.11 9.08 -11.10
N HIS A 103 15.02 9.50 -11.75
CA HIS A 103 15.03 9.86 -13.16
C HIS A 103 15.67 11.21 -13.45
N ILE A 104 15.51 12.21 -12.57
CA ILE A 104 16.04 13.57 -12.77
C ILE A 104 16.96 13.95 -11.61
N PRO A 105 18.24 14.30 -11.86
CA PRO A 105 19.19 14.66 -10.82
C PRO A 105 19.03 16.11 -10.32
N ALA A 106 17.80 16.55 -10.08
CA ALA A 106 17.49 17.87 -9.54
C ALA A 106 17.09 17.79 -8.06
N PRO A 107 17.61 18.65 -7.16
CA PRO A 107 17.26 18.61 -5.73
C PRO A 107 15.76 18.76 -5.46
N VAL A 108 15.09 19.65 -6.21
CA VAL A 108 13.64 19.87 -6.10
C VAL A 108 12.86 18.62 -6.51
N TRP A 109 13.30 17.94 -7.57
CA TRP A 109 12.69 16.70 -8.05
C TRP A 109 12.78 15.59 -7.01
N LYS A 110 13.99 15.34 -6.48
CA LYS A 110 14.21 14.35 -5.41
C LYS A 110 13.35 14.66 -4.18
N SER A 111 13.34 15.91 -3.73
CA SER A 111 12.55 16.32 -2.56
C SER A 111 11.04 16.17 -2.76
N LEU A 112 10.54 16.38 -3.97
CA LEU A 112 9.13 16.18 -4.30
C LEU A 112 8.75 14.71 -4.14
N PHE A 113 9.47 13.79 -4.79
CA PHE A 113 9.16 12.36 -4.72
C PHE A 113 9.46 11.76 -3.34
N ASP A 114 10.46 12.29 -2.63
CA ASP A 114 10.69 11.98 -1.22
C ASP A 114 9.46 12.30 -0.35
N GLY A 115 8.84 13.46 -0.58
CA GLY A 115 7.61 13.87 0.11
C GLY A 115 6.40 13.04 -0.31
N VAL A 116 6.23 12.78 -1.60
CA VAL A 116 5.14 11.95 -2.14
C VAL A 116 5.19 10.54 -1.55
N PHE A 117 6.38 9.92 -1.54
CA PHE A 117 6.57 8.57 -0.99
C PHE A 117 6.20 8.49 0.49
N PHE A 118 6.63 9.48 1.30
CA PHE A 118 6.29 9.57 2.71
C PHE A 118 4.79 9.75 2.95
N VAL A 119 4.18 10.75 2.29
CA VAL A 119 2.76 11.08 2.49
C VAL A 119 1.86 9.93 2.03
N ALA A 120 2.16 9.33 0.86
CA ALA A 120 1.41 8.21 0.33
C ALA A 120 1.43 7.02 1.31
N SER A 121 2.62 6.65 1.80
CA SER A 121 2.79 5.52 2.71
C SER A 121 2.10 5.75 4.05
N ALA A 122 2.19 6.96 4.61
CA ALA A 122 1.54 7.31 5.86
C ALA A 122 0.01 7.29 5.75
N LEU A 123 -0.54 7.87 4.69
CA LEU A 123 -1.98 7.89 4.47
C LEU A 123 -2.52 6.48 4.20
N LEU A 124 -1.82 5.65 3.43
CA LEU A 124 -2.21 4.25 3.20
C LEU A 124 -2.41 3.47 4.50
N ALA A 125 -1.46 3.58 5.43
CA ALA A 125 -1.58 2.94 6.74
C ALA A 125 -2.82 3.42 7.52
N ILE A 126 -3.13 4.72 7.46
CA ILE A 126 -4.32 5.29 8.10
C ILE A 126 -5.60 4.80 7.44
N PHE A 127 -5.67 4.81 6.10
CA PHE A 127 -6.86 4.40 5.36
C PHE A 127 -7.18 2.91 5.55
N PHE A 128 -6.17 2.04 5.50
CA PHE A 128 -6.37 0.62 5.78
C PHE A 128 -6.82 0.38 7.23
N GLY A 129 -6.22 1.06 8.20
CA GLY A 129 -6.63 0.98 9.60
C GLY A 129 -8.06 1.46 9.84
N ALA A 130 -8.43 2.60 9.24
CA ALA A 130 -9.78 3.16 9.33
C ALA A 130 -10.82 2.25 8.66
N ALA A 131 -10.51 1.68 7.49
CA ALA A 131 -11.38 0.74 6.81
C ALA A 131 -11.64 -0.50 7.66
N LEU A 132 -10.59 -1.10 8.24
CA LEU A 132 -10.73 -2.26 9.11
C LEU A 132 -11.53 -1.93 10.38
N GLY A 133 -11.27 -0.77 10.99
CA GLY A 133 -12.01 -0.30 12.16
C GLY A 133 -13.51 -0.12 11.89
N ASN A 134 -13.87 0.42 10.71
CA ASN A 134 -15.26 0.56 10.30
C ASN A 134 -15.93 -0.79 10.04
N VAL A 135 -15.24 -1.75 9.43
CA VAL A 135 -15.76 -3.12 9.23
C VAL A 135 -16.07 -3.79 10.56
N ILE A 136 -15.21 -3.65 11.57
CA ILE A 136 -15.42 -4.24 12.91
C ILE A 136 -16.58 -3.56 13.64
N ARG A 137 -16.69 -2.23 13.54
CA ARG A 137 -17.79 -1.46 14.14
C ARG A 137 -19.15 -1.79 13.52
N GLY A 138 -19.16 -2.27 12.28
CA GLY A 138 -20.34 -2.33 11.43
C GLY A 138 -20.47 -1.02 10.64
N VAL A 139 -20.60 -1.16 9.32
CA VAL A 139 -20.76 -0.07 8.34
C VAL A 139 -22.23 0.20 8.10
#